data_AF-A0A849STB7-F1
#
_entry.id   AF-A0A849STB7-F1
#
_cell.length_a   1.000
_cell.length_b   1.000
_cell.length_c   1.000
_cell.angle_alpha   90.00
_cell.angle_beta   90.00
_cell.angle_gamma   90.00
#
_symmetry.space_group_name_H-M   'P 1'
#
loop_
_entity.id
_entity.type
_entity.pdbx_description
1 polymer ?
#
loop_
_entity_poly.entity_id
_entity_poly.type
_entity_poly.pdbx_seq_one_letter_code
_entity_poly.pdbx_strand_id
1 'polypeptide(L)' 'MKPLPTWVRDDKSIVACTEKIRVMQENFEEIEQIVQDAFEDGLLMEVSESQMREALHKLVDTLKNPYKKT' A
#
# COMPACT_ATOMS: atom_id res chain seq x y z
N MET A 1 2.57 16.03 6.02
CA MET A 1 1.77 14.97 5.38
C MET A 1 2.36 14.69 4.02
N LYS A 2 2.69 13.43 3.71
CA LYS A 2 3.13 13.04 2.36
C LYS A 2 1.93 13.19 1.40
N PRO A 3 2.15 13.66 0.16
CA PRO A 3 1.06 13.75 -0.81
C PRO A 3 0.57 12.34 -1.17
N LEU A 4 -0.72 12.09 -0.98
CA LEU A 4 -1.36 10.86 -1.43
C LEU A 4 -1.45 10.82 -2.97
N PRO A 5 -1.43 9.64 -3.57
CA PRO A 5 -1.65 9.50 -5.00
C PRO A 5 -3.06 10.01 -5.39
N THR A 6 -3.18 10.53 -6.61
CA THR A 6 -4.50 10.79 -7.19
C THR A 6 -5.12 9.46 -7.61
N TRP A 7 -6.21 9.08 -6.96
CA TRP A 7 -6.92 7.83 -7.24
C TRP A 7 -7.70 7.94 -8.56
N VAL A 8 -7.51 6.97 -9.44
CA VAL A 8 -8.18 6.87 -10.74
C VAL A 8 -9.01 5.60 -10.82
N ARG A 9 -10.09 5.66 -11.60
CA ARG A 9 -10.90 4.49 -11.95
C ARG A 9 -10.30 3.77 -13.16
N ASP A 10 -10.84 2.61 -13.49
CA ASP A 10 -10.44 1.83 -14.67
C ASP A 10 -10.63 2.59 -15.99
N ASP A 11 -11.62 3.49 -16.06
CA ASP A 11 -11.86 4.38 -17.20
C ASP A 11 -10.93 5.61 -17.24
N LYS A 12 -9.94 5.67 -16.33
CA LYS A 12 -8.99 6.77 -16.12
C LYS A 12 -9.59 8.07 -15.58
N SER A 13 -10.87 8.10 -15.23
CA SER A 13 -11.46 9.25 -14.54
C SER A 13 -10.99 9.32 -13.08
N ILE A 14 -10.93 10.53 -12.52
CA ILE A 14 -10.49 10.76 -11.14
C ILE A 14 -11.60 10.35 -10.17
N VAL A 15 -11.24 9.68 -9.09
CA VAL A 15 -12.15 9.45 -7.95
C VAL A 15 -12.29 10.77 -7.18
N ALA A 16 -13.36 11.53 -7.47
CA ALA A 16 -13.60 12.85 -6.90
C ALA A 16 -14.49 12.88 -5.64
N CYS A 17 -15.06 11.73 -5.24
CA CYS A 17 -15.91 11.65 -4.06
C CYS A 17 -15.06 11.76 -2.78
N THR A 18 -15.32 12.78 -1.97
CA THR A 18 -14.57 13.08 -0.74
C THR A 18 -14.53 11.90 0.22
N GLU A 19 -15.66 11.20 0.41
CA GLU A 19 -15.74 10.03 1.29
C GLU A 19 -14.84 8.89 0.80
N LYS A 20 -14.77 8.65 -0.51
CA LYS A 20 -13.88 7.63 -1.08
C LYS A 20 -12.41 8.01 -0.89
N ILE A 21 -12.07 9.29 -1.10
CA ILE A 21 -10.70 9.78 -0.89
C ILE A 21 -10.30 9.63 0.58
N ARG A 22 -11.20 9.98 1.52
CA ARG A 22 -10.97 9.80 2.96
C ARG A 22 -10.70 8.34 3.31
N VAL A 23 -11.54 7.40 2.85
CA VAL A 23 -11.33 5.97 3.10
C VAL A 23 -9.99 5.50 2.53
N MET A 24 -9.62 5.96 1.34
CA MET A 24 -8.32 5.60 0.76
C MET A 24 -7.14 6.19 1.52
N GLN A 25 -7.29 7.39 2.10
CA GLN A 25 -6.30 7.97 3.00
C GLN A 25 -6.13 7.13 4.26
N GLU A 26 -7.23 6.80 4.95
CA GLU A 26 -7.22 5.97 6.16
C GLU A 26 -6.55 4.62 5.90
N ASN A 27 -6.93 3.94 4.81
CA ASN A 27 -6.30 2.69 4.40
C ASN A 27 -4.78 2.84 4.19
N PHE A 28 -4.32 3.92 3.57
CA PHE A 28 -2.90 4.13 3.29
C PHE A 28 -2.10 4.42 4.57
N GLU A 29 -2.69 5.19 5.49
CA GLU A 29 -2.10 5.47 6.80
C GLU A 29 -1.95 4.19 7.64
N GLU A 30 -2.97 3.32 7.64
CA GLU A 30 -2.92 2.02 8.31
C GLU A 30 -1.87 1.08 7.70
N ILE A 31 -1.80 0.99 6.36
CA ILE A 31 -0.80 0.16 5.68
C ILE A 31 0.62 0.67 5.94
N GLU A 32 0.83 2.00 5.94
CA GLU A 32 2.16 2.58 6.23
C GLU A 32 2.63 2.18 7.63
N GLN A 33 1.75 2.22 8.63
CA GLN A 33 2.08 1.78 9.99
C GLN A 33 2.42 0.30 10.05
N ILE A 34 1.56 -0.57 9.52
CA ILE A 34 1.77 -2.02 9.55
C ILE A 34 3.07 -2.43 8.83
N VAL A 35 3.35 -1.81 7.68
CA VAL A 35 4.55 -2.11 6.90
C VAL A 35 5.81 -1.57 7.57
N GLN A 36 5.73 -0.41 8.24
CA GLN A 36 6.83 0.14 9.02
C GLN A 36 7.15 -0.78 10.21
N ASP A 37 6.15 -1.20 10.98
CA ASP A 37 6.33 -2.13 12.11
C ASP A 37 6.97 -3.44 11.64
N ALA A 38 6.45 -4.04 10.55
CA ALA A 38 7.02 -5.27 9.98
C ALA A 38 8.47 -5.10 9.48
N PHE A 39 8.80 -3.91 8.97
CA PHE A 39 10.15 -3.58 8.55
C PHE A 39 11.10 -3.47 9.76
N GLU A 40 10.70 -2.73 10.80
CA GLU A 40 11.46 -2.58 12.05
C GLU A 40 11.69 -3.91 12.76
N ASP A 41 10.66 -4.75 12.86
CA ASP A 41 10.77 -6.11 13.39
C ASP A 41 11.78 -6.95 12.60
N GLY A 42 11.77 -6.85 11.27
CA GLY A 42 12.75 -7.53 10.42
C GLY A 42 14.19 -7.10 10.70
N LEU A 43 14.42 -5.79 10.87
CA LEU A 43 15.75 -5.27 11.22
C LEU A 43 16.18 -5.71 12.62
N LEU A 44 15.26 -5.71 13.59
CA LEU A 44 15.51 -6.17 14.96
C LEU A 44 15.92 -7.65 15.00
N MET A 45 15.41 -8.44 14.07
CA MET A 45 15.76 -9.85 13.88
C MET A 45 16.98 -10.05 12.96
N GLU A 46 17.78 -9.00 12.75
CA GLU A 46 19.02 -8.99 11.95
C GLU A 46 18.82 -9.35 10.46
N VAL A 47 17.61 -9.16 9.92
CA VAL A 47 17.37 -9.31 8.48
C VAL A 47 17.95 -8.10 7.74
N SER A 48 18.55 -8.35 6.58
CA SER A 48 19.07 -7.29 5.71
C SER A 48 17.98 -6.29 5.32
N GLU A 49 18.25 -4.98 5.50
CA GLU A 49 17.34 -3.90 5.08
C GLU A 49 16.91 -4.05 3.61
N SER A 50 17.87 -4.27 2.70
CA SER A 50 17.56 -4.40 1.27
C SER A 50 16.66 -5.60 0.98
N GLN A 51 16.87 -6.70 1.71
CA GLN A 51 16.04 -7.90 1.57
C GLN A 51 14.62 -7.66 2.08
N MET A 52 14.45 -6.99 3.23
CA MET A 52 13.13 -6.65 3.76
C MET A 52 12.35 -5.76 2.78
N ARG A 53 13.01 -4.74 2.21
CA ARG A 53 12.38 -3.88 1.19
C ARG A 53 11.95 -4.69 -0.04
N GLU A 54 12.82 -5.56 -0.55
CA GLU A 54 12.49 -6.41 -1.70
C GLU A 54 11.30 -7.34 -1.40
N ALA A 55 11.26 -7.94 -0.21
CA ALA A 55 10.17 -8.81 0.21
C ALA A 55 8.82 -8.06 0.28
N LEU A 56 8.81 -6.85 0.85
CA LEU A 56 7.62 -6.01 0.94
C LEU A 56 7.13 -5.56 -0.45
N HIS A 57 8.05 -5.23 -1.37
CA HIS A 57 7.69 -4.92 -2.76
C HIS A 57 7.06 -6.13 -3.46
N LYS A 58 7.68 -7.31 -3.35
CA LYS A 58 7.13 -8.55 -3.93
C LYS A 58 5.76 -8.89 -3.35
N LEU A 59 5.53 -8.63 -2.06
CA LEU A 59 4.22 -8.84 -1.45
C LEU A 59 3.14 -8.02 -2.18
N VAL A 60 3.39 -6.73 -2.40
CA VAL A 60 2.47 -5.83 -3.12
C VAL A 60 2.23 -6.29 -4.57
N ASP A 61 3.28 -6.74 -5.26
CA ASP A 61 3.17 -7.24 -6.64
C ASP A 61 2.29 -8.50 -6.77
N THR A 62 2.18 -9.30 -5.69
CA THR A 62 1.38 -10.54 -5.68
C THR A 62 -0.09 -10.35 -5.30
N LEU A 63 -0.52 -9.11 -5.01
CA LEU A 63 -1.90 -8.81 -4.66
C LEU A 63 -2.86 -9.24 -5.78
N LYS A 64 -3.92 -9.97 -5.41
CA LYS A 64 -4.91 -10.48 -6.34
C LYS A 64 -6.10 -9.54 -6.40
N ASN A 65 -6.51 -9.12 -7.59
CA ASN A 65 -7.76 -8.39 -7.78
C ASN A 65 -8.94 -9.38 -7.82
N PRO A 66 -9.80 -9.44 -6.79
CA PRO A 66 -10.92 -10.39 -6.75
C PRO A 66 -12.05 -10.05 -7.73
N TYR A 67 -12.07 -8.83 -8.28
CA TYR A 67 -13.10 -8.36 -9.21
C TYR A 67 -12.72 -8.53 -10.67
N LYS A 68 -11.48 -8.97 -10.95
CA LYS A 68 -11.06 -9.32 -12.30
C LYS A 68 -11.77 -10.61 -12.70
N LYS A 69 -12.86 -10.51 -13.46
CA LYS A 69 -13.50 -11.67 -14.09
C LYS A 69 -12.51 -12.28 -15.08
N THR A 70 -12.14 -13.54 -14.86
CA THR A 70 -11.46 -14.40 -15.84
C THR A 70 -12.36 -14.68 -17.02
#